data_AF-A0A5R8PHM6-F1
#
_entry.id   AF-A0A5R8PHM6-F1
#
_cell.length_a   1.000
_cell.length_b   1.000
_cell.length_c   1.000
_cell.angle_alpha   90.00
_cell.angle_beta   90.00
_cell.angle_gamma   90.00
#
_symmetry.space_group_name_H-M   'P 1'
#
loop_
_entity.id
_entity.type
_entity.pdbx_description
1 polymer ?
#
loop_
_entity_poly.entity_id
_entity_poly.type
_entity_poly.pdbx_seq_one_letter_code
_entity_poly.pdbx_strand_id
1 'polypeptide(L)'
;MSRTGMGGEPIEDAERKRLTVADYERMADDYAANPVRDTEVVGPVEIGTTVLRKGRPAGIRKGKTPGQSVRLPEALRERLATQAEREKATPSEVIRRAVAEYLDRHSA
;
A
#
# COMPACT_ATOMS: atom_id res chain seq x y z
N MET A 1 -27.30 22.47 -8.57
CA MET A 1 -27.86 21.74 -7.42
C MET A 1 -27.10 22.18 -6.18
N SER A 2 -27.59 23.23 -5.51
CA SER A 2 -26.94 23.87 -4.37
C SER A 2 -27.34 23.16 -3.08
N ARG A 3 -26.37 22.88 -2.20
CA ARG A 3 -26.63 22.35 -0.86
C ARG A 3 -26.37 23.44 0.16
N THR A 4 -27.44 23.88 0.82
CA THR A 4 -27.43 24.84 1.92
C THR A 4 -26.96 24.14 3.20
N GLY A 5 -25.77 24.52 3.69
CA GLY A 5 -25.32 24.24 5.05
C GLY A 5 -25.60 25.48 5.92
N MET A 6 -26.15 25.23 7.11
CA MET A 6 -26.53 26.23 8.11
C MET A 6 -25.32 27.03 8.59
N GLY A 7 -25.39 28.37 8.51
CA GLY A 7 -24.37 29.26 9.11
C GLY A 7 -23.53 30.08 8.12
N GLY A 8 -24.18 30.93 7.33
CA GLY A 8 -23.90 32.36 7.40
C GLY A 8 -22.65 32.98 6.76
N GLU A 9 -21.75 32.26 6.09
CA GLU A 9 -20.80 32.89 5.16
C GLU A 9 -20.63 32.03 3.89
N PRO A 10 -20.71 32.62 2.68
CA PRO A 10 -20.35 31.90 1.47
C PRO A 10 -18.86 31.61 1.56
N ILE A 11 -18.50 30.34 1.69
CA ILE A 11 -17.15 29.91 1.32
C ILE A 11 -17.14 30.11 -0.19
N GLU A 12 -16.64 31.27 -0.65
CA GLU A 12 -16.26 31.46 -2.03
C GLU A 12 -15.53 30.19 -2.45
N ASP A 13 -15.97 29.55 -3.53
CA ASP A 13 -15.21 28.48 -4.20
C ASP A 13 -13.91 29.13 -4.71
N ALA A 14 -13.01 29.47 -3.78
CA ALA A 14 -11.65 29.85 -4.04
C ALA A 14 -11.09 28.68 -4.82
N GLU A 15 -10.82 28.92 -6.10
CA GLU A 15 -10.21 27.97 -7.02
C GLU A 15 -9.27 27.08 -6.23
N ARG A 16 -9.53 25.77 -6.18
CA ARG A 16 -8.53 24.82 -5.69
C ARG A 16 -7.38 24.79 -6.69
N LYS A 17 -6.60 25.87 -6.68
CA LYS A 17 -5.41 26.06 -7.48
C LYS A 17 -4.45 24.97 -7.02
N ARG A 18 -4.03 24.12 -7.95
CA ARG A 18 -3.02 23.13 -7.64
C ARG A 18 -1.76 23.90 -7.25
N LEU A 19 -1.29 23.70 -6.01
CA LEU A 19 -0.04 24.30 -5.54
C LEU A 19 1.08 23.88 -6.48
N THR A 20 1.84 24.86 -6.95
CA THR A 20 3.01 24.62 -7.79
C THR A 20 4.21 24.22 -6.92
N VAL A 21 5.27 23.71 -7.54
CA VAL A 21 6.52 23.40 -6.82
C VAL A 21 7.07 24.64 -6.10
N ALA A 22 7.05 25.79 -6.76
CA ALA A 22 7.50 27.05 -6.17
C ALA A 22 6.66 27.47 -4.95
N ASP A 23 5.37 27.15 -4.92
CA ASP A 23 4.52 27.40 -3.75
C ASP A 23 4.91 26.50 -2.57
N TYR A 24 5.30 25.25 -2.84
CA TYR A 24 5.81 24.34 -1.82
C TYR A 24 7.19 24.77 -1.31
N GLU A 25 8.08 25.23 -2.19
CA GLU A 25 9.40 25.75 -1.80
C GLU A 25 9.26 26.98 -0.89
N ARG A 26 8.40 27.93 -1.25
CA ARG A 26 8.11 29.10 -0.42
C ARG A 26 7.54 28.72 0.95
N MET A 27 6.68 27.69 1.01
CA MET A 27 6.14 27.18 2.26
C MET A 27 7.23 26.52 3.11
N ALA A 28 8.17 25.81 2.50
CA ALA A 28 9.29 25.19 3.20
C ALA A 28 10.23 26.24 3.82
N ASP A 29 10.55 27.30 3.06
CA ASP A 29 11.38 28.41 3.56
C ASP A 29 10.71 29.13 4.75
N ASP A 30 9.39 29.32 4.70
CA ASP A 30 8.64 29.93 5.79
C ASP A 30 8.69 29.08 7.07
N TYR A 31 8.48 27.76 6.97
CA TYR A 31 8.62 26.87 8.13
C TYR A 31 10.03 26.81 8.70
N ALA A 32 11.06 26.96 7.86
CA ALA A 32 12.45 27.03 8.31
C ALA A 32 12.74 28.33 9.07
N ALA A 33 12.18 29.45 8.62
CA ALA A 33 12.32 30.75 9.28
C ALA A 33 11.42 30.90 10.52
N ASN A 34 10.25 30.27 10.51
CA ASN A 34 9.22 30.34 11.54
C ASN A 34 8.88 28.92 12.02
N PRO A 35 9.76 28.29 12.83
CA PRO A 35 9.47 26.98 13.38
C PRO A 35 8.22 27.02 14.27
N VAL A 36 7.48 25.90 14.29
CA VAL A 36 6.28 25.76 15.13
C VAL A 36 6.64 26.02 16.58
N ARG A 37 5.92 26.95 17.20
CA ARG A 37 6.13 27.37 18.59
C ARG A 37 5.29 26.51 19.51
N ASP A 38 5.78 26.28 20.72
CA ASP A 38 5.05 25.48 21.74
C ASP A 38 3.67 26.06 22.07
N THR A 39 3.50 27.38 21.93
CA THR A 39 2.22 28.08 22.12
C THR A 39 1.18 27.78 21.04
N GLU A 40 1.62 27.28 19.88
CA GLU A 40 0.77 26.94 18.74
C GLU A 40 0.32 25.48 18.77
N VAL A 41 0.94 24.65 19.64
CA VAL A 41 0.59 23.23 19.79
C VAL A 41 -0.67 23.10 20.66
N VAL A 42 -1.81 22.88 20.01
CA VAL A 42 -3.08 22.65 20.70
C VAL A 42 -3.18 21.18 21.12
N GLY A 43 -2.85 20.92 22.38
CA GLY A 43 -3.05 19.62 23.03
C GLY A 43 -1.82 18.70 23.02
N PRO A 44 -1.89 17.55 23.73
CA PRO A 44 -0.80 16.59 23.77
C PRO A 44 -0.56 15.96 22.40
N VAL A 45 0.70 15.67 22.07
CA VAL A 45 1.07 14.96 20.84
C VAL A 45 0.53 13.54 20.90
N GLU A 46 -0.53 13.26 20.16
CA GLU A 46 -1.10 11.93 20.04
C GLU A 46 -0.39 11.14 18.93
N ILE A 47 0.36 10.10 19.30
CA ILE A 47 0.93 9.15 18.34
C ILE A 47 -0.14 8.08 18.04
N GLY A 48 -0.92 8.29 16.99
CA GLY A 48 -1.85 7.27 16.48
C GLY A 48 -1.09 6.04 15.97
N THR A 49 -1.18 4.91 16.67
CA THR A 49 -0.64 3.62 16.22
C THR A 49 -1.50 2.97 15.13
N THR A 50 -2.68 3.52 14.87
CA THR A 50 -3.52 3.18 13.73
C THR A 50 -2.90 3.74 12.46
N VAL A 51 -2.56 2.83 11.54
CA VAL A 51 -2.01 3.11 10.22
C VAL A 51 -2.75 4.30 9.59
N LEU A 52 -2.07 5.45 9.46
CA LEU A 52 -2.58 6.59 8.70
C LEU A 52 -3.03 6.06 7.34
N ARG A 53 -4.33 6.19 7.03
CA ARG A 53 -4.97 5.62 5.83
C ARG A 53 -4.35 6.11 4.51
N LYS A 54 -3.41 7.07 4.57
CA LYS A 54 -2.61 7.61 3.46
C LYS A 54 -1.14 7.91 3.86
N GLY A 55 -0.50 7.10 4.70
CA GLY A 55 0.86 7.39 5.21
C GLY A 55 2.00 6.53 4.64
N ARG A 56 1.70 5.47 3.89
CA ARG A 56 2.69 4.65 3.19
C ARG A 56 2.02 4.20 1.89
N PRO A 57 2.61 4.38 0.68
CA PRO A 57 2.14 3.58 -0.45
C PRO A 57 2.20 2.14 0.03
N ALA A 58 1.03 1.47 0.07
CA ALA A 58 0.97 0.06 0.44
C ALA A 58 2.05 -0.63 -0.39
N GLY A 59 3.09 -1.12 0.30
CA GLY A 59 4.33 -1.57 -0.34
C GLY A 59 3.98 -2.38 -1.56
N ILE A 60 4.61 -2.06 -2.70
CA ILE A 60 4.40 -2.63 -4.05
C ILE A 60 3.39 -3.75 -3.95
N ARG A 61 2.09 -3.47 -4.25
CA ARG A 61 1.01 -4.47 -4.18
C ARG A 61 1.62 -5.77 -4.64
N LYS A 62 1.80 -6.73 -3.71
CA LYS A 62 2.44 -8.03 -3.98
C LYS A 62 1.89 -8.45 -5.33
N GLY A 63 2.76 -8.44 -6.36
CA GLY A 63 2.32 -8.43 -7.75
C GLY A 63 1.20 -9.43 -7.89
N LYS A 64 0.06 -9.02 -8.45
CA LYS A 64 -1.15 -9.84 -8.50
C LYS A 64 -0.88 -10.94 -9.54
N THR A 65 -0.02 -11.90 -9.20
CA THR A 65 0.30 -13.04 -10.03
C THR A 65 -1.03 -13.72 -10.31
N PRO A 66 -1.43 -13.83 -11.60
CA PRO A 66 -2.67 -14.50 -11.94
C PRO A 66 -2.68 -15.91 -11.31
N GLY A 67 -3.73 -16.22 -10.57
CA GLY A 67 -3.94 -17.57 -10.06
C GLY A 67 -4.37 -18.49 -11.20
N GLN A 68 -3.79 -19.68 -11.25
CA GLN A 68 -4.23 -20.75 -12.14
C GLN A 68 -4.69 -21.94 -11.30
N SER A 69 -5.89 -22.46 -11.58
CA SER A 69 -6.37 -23.69 -10.97
C SER A 69 -5.95 -24.89 -11.82
N VAL A 70 -5.38 -25.91 -11.18
CA VAL A 70 -4.93 -27.14 -11.83
C VAL A 70 -5.53 -28.34 -11.10
N ARG A 71 -6.00 -29.35 -11.85
CA ARG A 71 -6.49 -30.59 -11.26
C ARG A 71 -5.36 -31.60 -11.23
N LEU A 72 -5.08 -32.11 -10.03
CA LEU A 72 -4.09 -33.15 -9.81
C LEU A 72 -4.80 -34.43 -9.33
N PRO A 73 -4.38 -35.63 -9.78
CA PRO A 73 -4.76 -36.90 -9.15
C PRO A 73 -4.51 -36.88 -7.64
N GLU A 74 -5.31 -37.62 -6.90
CA GLU A 74 -5.26 -37.65 -5.42
C GLU A 74 -3.88 -37.98 -4.87
N ALA A 75 -3.26 -39.04 -5.39
CA ALA A 75 -1.91 -39.43 -5.00
C ALA A 75 -0.87 -38.31 -5.19
N LEU A 76 -1.03 -37.44 -6.20
CA LEU A 76 -0.13 -36.30 -6.39
C LEU A 76 -0.44 -35.15 -5.42
N ARG A 77 -1.69 -34.95 -5.03
CA ARG A 77 -2.06 -33.96 -4.01
C ARG A 77 -1.46 -34.32 -2.65
N GLU A 78 -1.55 -35.59 -2.27
CA GLU A 78 -0.97 -36.09 -1.02
C GLU A 78 0.56 -35.93 -1.00
N ARG A 79 1.23 -36.34 -2.08
CA ARG A 79 2.68 -36.16 -2.21
C ARG A 79 3.10 -34.69 -2.14
N LEU A 80 2.32 -33.79 -2.76
CA LEU A 80 2.57 -32.36 -2.70
C LEU A 80 2.40 -31.82 -1.28
N ALA A 81 1.36 -32.24 -0.55
CA ALA A 81 1.14 -31.83 0.84
C ALA A 81 2.30 -32.29 1.74
N THR A 82 2.69 -33.56 1.65
CA THR A 82 3.83 -34.10 2.39
C THR A 82 5.13 -33.35 2.10
N GLN A 83 5.37 -32.99 0.83
CA GLN A 83 6.56 -32.23 0.44
C GLN A 83 6.52 -30.79 1.00
N ALA A 84 5.36 -30.13 0.95
CA ALA A 84 5.16 -28.79 1.47
C ALA A 84 5.44 -28.73 2.99
N GLU A 85 4.93 -29.69 3.75
CA GLU A 85 5.21 -29.81 5.19
C GLU A 85 6.70 -30.04 5.48
N ARG A 86 7.34 -30.95 4.75
CA ARG A 86 8.77 -31.24 4.90
C ARG A 86 9.63 -30.00 4.69
N GLU A 87 9.25 -29.15 3.73
CA GLU A 87 9.98 -27.94 3.37
C GLU A 87 9.55 -26.70 4.14
N LYS A 88 8.53 -26.80 4.99
CA LYS A 88 7.90 -25.65 5.67
C LYS A 88 7.48 -24.56 4.68
N ALA A 89 6.96 -24.96 3.54
CA ALA A 89 6.54 -24.10 2.44
C ALA A 89 5.07 -24.34 2.10
N THR A 90 4.43 -23.41 1.38
CA THR A 90 3.06 -23.63 0.89
C THR A 90 3.05 -24.56 -0.34
N PRO A 91 1.98 -25.34 -0.57
CA PRO A 91 1.84 -26.13 -1.80
C PRO A 91 2.03 -25.31 -3.09
N SER A 92 1.58 -24.05 -3.07
CA SER A 92 1.75 -23.13 -4.20
C SER A 92 3.21 -22.74 -4.46
N GLU A 93 4.05 -22.63 -3.41
CA GLU A 93 5.48 -22.36 -3.56
C GLU A 93 6.22 -23.57 -4.13
N VAL A 94 5.89 -24.76 -3.64
CA VAL A 94 6.46 -26.01 -4.14
C VAL A 94 6.11 -26.20 -5.62
N ILE A 95 4.85 -25.95 -6.02
CA ILE A 95 4.45 -25.99 -7.44
C ILE A 95 5.25 -24.99 -8.27
N ARG A 96 5.36 -23.72 -7.83
CA ARG A 96 6.10 -22.69 -8.59
C ARG A 96 7.56 -23.09 -8.82
N ARG A 97 8.23 -23.60 -7.78
CA ARG A 97 9.62 -24.05 -7.89
C ARG A 97 9.74 -25.26 -8.83
N ALA A 98 8.87 -26.25 -8.68
CA ALA A 98 8.88 -27.43 -9.53
C ALA A 98 8.64 -27.09 -11.01
N VAL A 99 7.73 -26.16 -11.30
CA VAL A 99 7.48 -25.68 -12.68
C VAL A 99 8.70 -24.96 -13.23
N ALA A 100 9.32 -24.06 -12.47
CA ALA A 100 10.55 -23.38 -12.90
C ALA A 100 11.67 -24.39 -13.20
N GLU A 101 11.92 -25.32 -12.27
CA GLU A 101 12.94 -26.37 -12.40
C GLU A 101 12.67 -27.34 -13.55
N TYR A 102 11.40 -27.59 -13.87
CA TYR A 102 11.01 -28.38 -15.03
C TYR A 102 11.31 -27.62 -16.32
N LEU A 103 10.89 -26.35 -16.41
CA LEU A 103 11.13 -25.53 -17.59
C LEU A 103 12.62 -25.32 -17.84
N ASP A 104 13.41 -24.98 -16.82
CA ASP A 104 14.86 -24.76 -16.94
C ASP A 104 15.62 -25.99 -17.45
N ARG A 105 15.12 -27.20 -17.17
CA ARG A 105 15.73 -28.46 -17.63
C ARG A 105 15.25 -28.94 -18.99
N HIS A 106 14.15 -28.39 -19.49
CA HIS A 106 13.52 -28.82 -20.75
C HIS A 106 13.42 -27.69 -21.79
N SER A 107 13.89 -26.48 -21.46
CA SER A 107 14.15 -25.43 -22.43
C SER A 107 15.49 -25.72 -23.12
N ALA A 108 15.40 -26.26 -24.33
CA ALA A 108 16.50 -26.29 -25.30
C ALA A 108 16.54 -24.97 -26.09
#